data_AF-A0A523TD80-F1
#
_entry.id   AF-A0A523TD80-F1
#
_cell.length_a   1.000
_cell.length_b   1.000
_cell.length_c   1.000
_cell.angle_alpha   90.00
_cell.angle_beta   90.00
_cell.angle_gamma   90.00
#
_symmetry.space_group_name_H-M   'P 1'
#
loop_
_entity.id
_entity.type
_entity.pdbx_description
1 polymer ?
#
loop_
_entity_poly.entity_id
_entity_poly.type
_entity_poly.pdbx_seq_one_letter_code
_entity_poly.pdbx_strand_id
1 'polypeptide(L)'
;MNSAQRSTLWDTLDEYKRRNPESVNPPSERIDPDIPGSYFWVIVVTNWQNMHPLIQDVLFIWYKALTKNHQGNHVEELDPESTEALVHRLNELDSKLKAFDLERGNLEQELTIRDRDFRNLRSLTGKREKENIEVQQMLGKSFQDKIMDKQKEIDEKTDTIIELENQIQELKSKLSSSGTDTVTTPLIDTQSDSGELLHLNKHIEDLKHEVDERTRLLKEVSGKLKEQNDRLKEQSDHIGHLQKEIEKKDQKIKEIKSLLQG
;
A
#
# COMPACT_ATOMS: atom_id res chain seq x y z
N MET A 1 -5.79 -18.70 0.39
CA MET A 1 -4.96 -19.11 -0.76
C MET A 1 -5.91 -19.54 -1.87
N ASN A 2 -6.31 -18.63 -2.76
CA ASN A 2 -7.11 -18.98 -3.92
C ASN A 2 -6.16 -19.03 -5.11
N SER A 3 -5.85 -20.25 -5.56
CA SER A 3 -5.20 -20.49 -6.83
C SER A 3 -6.14 -20.00 -7.93
N ALA A 4 -5.78 -18.92 -8.61
CA ALA A 4 -6.39 -18.54 -9.87
C ALA A 4 -6.24 -19.72 -10.84
N GLN A 5 -7.34 -20.43 -11.07
CA GLN A 5 -7.41 -21.43 -12.13
C GLN A 5 -7.14 -20.69 -13.43
N ARG A 6 -5.98 -20.97 -14.02
CA ARG A 6 -5.66 -20.53 -15.37
C ARG A 6 -6.65 -21.24 -16.27
N SER A 7 -7.64 -20.51 -16.79
CA SER A 7 -8.47 -21.04 -17.86
C SER A 7 -7.54 -21.34 -19.02
N THR A 8 -7.44 -22.61 -19.36
CA THR A 8 -6.62 -23.02 -20.50
C THR A 8 -7.46 -22.91 -21.77
N LEU A 9 -6.82 -22.88 -22.94
CA LEU A 9 -7.48 -22.98 -24.25
C LEU A 9 -8.46 -24.18 -24.36
N TRP A 10 -8.42 -25.10 -23.41
CA TRP A 10 -9.33 -26.23 -23.26
C TRP A 10 -10.68 -25.87 -22.61
N ASP A 11 -10.73 -24.86 -21.75
CA ASP A 11 -11.98 -24.41 -21.11
C ASP A 11 -12.90 -23.68 -22.12
N THR A 12 -12.33 -23.15 -23.22
CA THR A 12 -13.08 -22.56 -24.33
C THR A 12 -13.74 -23.59 -25.26
N LEU A 13 -13.39 -24.87 -25.16
CA LEU A 13 -13.93 -25.93 -26.01
C LEU A 13 -15.41 -26.22 -25.71
N ASP A 14 -15.76 -26.28 -24.43
CA ASP A 14 -17.13 -26.53 -23.98
C ASP A 14 -18.05 -25.33 -24.22
N GLU A 15 -17.49 -24.12 -24.18
CA GLU A 15 -18.21 -22.90 -24.48
C GLU A 15 -18.44 -22.73 -26.00
N TYR A 16 -17.46 -23.10 -26.82
CA TYR A 16 -17.58 -23.11 -28.28
C TYR A 16 -18.58 -24.16 -28.77
N LYS A 17 -18.55 -25.40 -28.23
CA LYS A 17 -19.53 -26.45 -28.52
C LYS A 17 -20.96 -26.04 -28.16
N ARG A 18 -21.14 -25.24 -27.11
CA ARG A 18 -22.44 -24.67 -26.73
C ARG A 18 -22.95 -23.62 -27.71
N ARG A 19 -22.07 -22.82 -28.32
CA ARG A 19 -22.43 -21.74 -29.26
C ARG A 19 -22.68 -22.23 -30.69
N ASN A 20 -22.07 -23.35 -31.10
CA ASN A 20 -22.20 -23.91 -32.45
C ASN A 20 -22.71 -25.37 -32.44
N PRO A 21 -24.00 -25.58 -32.06
CA PRO A 21 -24.57 -26.92 -31.96
C PRO A 21 -24.75 -27.62 -33.31
N GLU A 22 -24.52 -26.95 -34.45
CA GLU A 22 -24.58 -27.55 -35.79
C GLU A 22 -23.27 -28.25 -36.23
N SER A 23 -22.18 -28.11 -35.47
CA SER A 23 -20.92 -28.86 -35.68
C SER A 23 -21.04 -30.32 -35.19
N VAL A 24 -22.22 -30.92 -35.39
CA VAL A 24 -22.47 -32.32 -35.06
C VAL A 24 -21.88 -33.17 -36.17
N ASN A 25 -21.06 -34.12 -35.75
CA ASN A 25 -20.45 -35.20 -36.52
C ASN A 25 -21.24 -35.52 -37.81
N PRO A 26 -20.65 -35.41 -39.02
CA PRO A 26 -21.34 -35.86 -40.22
C PRO A 26 -21.69 -37.35 -40.05
N PRO A 27 -22.90 -37.79 -40.41
CA PRO A 27 -23.34 -39.16 -40.14
C PRO A 27 -22.38 -40.15 -40.79
N SER A 28 -21.68 -40.94 -39.99
CA SER A 28 -20.80 -42.03 -40.44
C SER A 28 -21.53 -43.04 -41.34
N GLU A 29 -22.86 -43.07 -41.26
CA GLU A 29 -23.74 -43.95 -42.03
C GLU A 29 -24.06 -43.45 -43.45
N ARG A 30 -23.54 -42.28 -43.86
CA ARG A 30 -23.81 -41.68 -45.19
C ARG A 30 -22.56 -41.45 -46.05
N ILE A 31 -21.44 -42.06 -45.70
CA ILE A 31 -20.24 -42.01 -46.54
C ILE A 31 -20.40 -43.08 -47.62
N ASP A 32 -20.80 -42.65 -48.82
CA ASP A 32 -20.89 -43.52 -49.98
C ASP A 32 -19.47 -44.04 -50.32
N PRO A 33 -19.24 -45.37 -50.32
CA PRO A 33 -17.92 -45.95 -50.52
C PRO A 33 -17.32 -45.63 -51.89
N ASP A 34 -18.15 -45.27 -52.87
CA ASP A 34 -17.75 -44.98 -54.25
C ASP A 34 -17.22 -43.54 -54.42
N ILE A 35 -17.28 -42.71 -53.38
CA ILE A 35 -16.71 -41.35 -53.37
C ILE A 35 -15.17 -41.43 -53.23
N PRO A 36 -14.37 -40.85 -54.14
CA PRO A 36 -12.92 -40.76 -54.00
C PRO A 36 -12.55 -40.08 -52.67
N GLY A 37 -11.81 -40.79 -51.80
CA GLY A 37 -11.46 -40.29 -50.47
C GLY A 37 -12.41 -40.71 -49.33
N SER A 38 -13.38 -41.60 -49.58
CA SER A 38 -14.27 -42.18 -48.56
C SER A 38 -13.52 -42.77 -47.35
N TYR A 39 -12.38 -43.44 -47.59
CA TYR A 39 -11.50 -43.94 -46.52
C TYR A 39 -10.89 -42.84 -45.65
N PHE A 40 -10.55 -41.68 -46.23
CA PHE A 40 -10.08 -40.53 -45.47
C PHE A 40 -11.19 -40.00 -44.54
N TRP A 41 -12.43 -39.93 -45.04
CA TRP A 41 -13.58 -39.53 -44.24
C TRP A 41 -13.92 -40.51 -43.11
N VAL A 42 -13.76 -41.83 -43.32
CA VAL A 42 -13.91 -42.81 -42.24
C VAL A 42 -12.90 -42.57 -41.12
N ILE A 43 -11.65 -42.28 -41.45
CA ILE A 43 -10.59 -41.95 -40.47
C ILE A 43 -10.87 -40.61 -39.78
N VAL A 44 -11.38 -39.63 -40.52
CA VAL A 44 -11.74 -38.31 -40.00
C VAL A 44 -12.94 -38.39 -39.05
N VAL A 45 -13.99 -39.13 -39.40
CA VAL A 45 -15.21 -39.26 -38.60
C VAL A 45 -14.95 -40.08 -37.33
N THR A 46 -14.12 -41.12 -37.41
CA THR A 46 -13.72 -41.91 -36.22
C THR A 46 -12.90 -41.10 -35.23
N ASN A 47 -12.17 -40.08 -35.69
CA ASN A 47 -11.39 -39.18 -34.83
C ASN A 47 -12.02 -37.81 -34.63
N TRP A 48 -13.26 -37.58 -35.10
CA TRP A 48 -13.89 -36.26 -35.17
C TRP A 48 -13.88 -35.56 -33.82
N GLN A 49 -14.31 -36.26 -32.76
CA GLN A 49 -14.40 -35.72 -31.40
C GLN A 49 -13.05 -35.29 -30.80
N ASN A 50 -11.94 -35.84 -31.31
CA ASN A 50 -10.57 -35.54 -30.89
C ASN A 50 -9.91 -34.45 -31.74
N MET A 51 -10.56 -34.00 -32.81
CA MET A 51 -10.04 -32.92 -33.66
C MET A 51 -10.29 -31.55 -33.05
N HIS A 52 -9.40 -30.62 -33.38
CA HIS A 52 -9.58 -29.22 -33.03
C HIS A 52 -10.84 -28.65 -33.72
N PRO A 53 -11.68 -27.83 -33.05
CA PRO A 53 -12.92 -27.34 -33.63
C PRO A 53 -12.77 -26.59 -34.95
N LEU A 54 -11.67 -25.83 -35.12
CA LEU A 54 -11.39 -25.17 -36.40
C LEU A 54 -11.15 -26.16 -37.54
N ILE A 55 -10.54 -27.31 -37.26
CA ILE A 55 -10.32 -28.38 -38.24
C ILE A 55 -11.65 -29.07 -38.56
N GLN A 56 -12.48 -29.30 -37.54
CA GLN A 56 -13.84 -29.82 -37.72
C GLN A 56 -14.66 -28.91 -38.63
N ASP A 57 -14.63 -27.58 -38.42
CA ASP A 57 -15.35 -26.61 -39.27
C ASP A 57 -14.88 -26.63 -40.73
N VAL A 58 -13.57 -26.64 -40.97
CA VAL A 58 -13.01 -26.67 -42.33
C VAL A 58 -13.38 -27.98 -43.04
N LEU A 59 -13.24 -29.11 -42.34
CA LEU A 59 -13.64 -30.41 -42.87
C LEU A 59 -15.14 -30.47 -43.11
N PHE A 60 -15.97 -29.94 -42.22
CA PHE A 60 -17.43 -29.92 -42.40
C PHE A 60 -17.85 -29.14 -43.64
N ILE A 61 -17.24 -27.97 -43.89
CA ILE A 61 -17.49 -27.18 -45.10
C ILE A 61 -17.02 -27.93 -46.35
N TRP A 62 -15.84 -28.56 -46.29
CA TRP A 62 -15.32 -29.35 -47.40
C TRP A 62 -16.22 -30.56 -47.71
N TYR A 63 -16.68 -31.29 -46.70
CA TYR A 63 -17.64 -32.40 -46.83
C TYR A 63 -18.96 -31.94 -47.46
N LYS A 64 -19.49 -30.78 -47.04
CA LYS A 64 -20.73 -30.22 -47.57
C LYS A 64 -20.60 -29.80 -49.04
N ALA A 65 -19.43 -29.31 -49.45
CA ALA A 65 -19.14 -29.01 -50.85
C ALA A 65 -19.03 -30.31 -51.69
N LEU A 66 -18.35 -31.32 -51.16
CA LEU A 66 -18.13 -32.60 -51.85
C LEU A 66 -19.43 -33.39 -52.05
N THR A 67 -20.30 -33.41 -51.04
CA THR A 67 -21.61 -34.09 -51.09
C THR A 67 -22.60 -33.41 -52.02
N LYS A 68 -22.52 -32.08 -52.18
CA LYS A 68 -23.34 -31.32 -53.13
C LYS A 68 -23.00 -31.66 -54.58
N ASN A 69 -21.72 -31.91 -54.89
CA ASN A 69 -21.27 -32.26 -56.24
C ASN A 69 -21.62 -33.71 -56.63
N HIS A 70 -21.79 -34.63 -55.68
CA HIS A 70 -22.12 -36.03 -55.97
C HIS A 70 -23.62 -36.32 -56.15
N GLN A 71 -24.53 -35.40 -55.81
CA GLN A 71 -25.97 -35.60 -56.02
C GLN A 71 -26.42 -35.44 -57.49
N GLY A 72 -25.55 -34.97 -58.38
CA GLY A 72 -25.70 -35.10 -59.83
C GLY A 72 -24.76 -36.18 -60.33
N ASN A 73 -25.23 -37.11 -61.18
CA ASN A 73 -24.47 -38.28 -61.69
C ASN A 73 -23.25 -37.95 -62.59
N HIS A 74 -22.63 -36.78 -62.42
CA HIS A 74 -21.33 -36.44 -62.99
C HIS A 74 -20.41 -35.99 -61.88
N VAL A 75 -19.22 -36.58 -61.81
CA VAL A 75 -18.11 -36.04 -61.03
C VAL A 75 -17.64 -34.79 -61.76
N GLU A 76 -18.36 -33.68 -61.58
CA GLU A 76 -17.87 -32.36 -61.94
C GLU A 76 -16.73 -32.03 -60.98
N GLU A 77 -15.60 -31.59 -61.54
CA GLU A 77 -14.47 -31.05 -60.78
C GLU A 77 -14.99 -30.10 -59.70
N LEU A 78 -14.42 -30.21 -58.49
CA LEU A 78 -14.76 -29.34 -57.35
C LEU A 78 -14.91 -27.89 -57.84
N ASP A 79 -16.11 -27.35 -57.66
CA ASP A 79 -16.47 -26.00 -58.09
C ASP A 79 -15.39 -25.01 -57.60
N PRO A 80 -14.67 -24.33 -58.51
CA PRO A 80 -13.55 -23.48 -58.15
C PRO A 80 -13.94 -22.40 -57.15
N GLU A 81 -15.20 -21.94 -57.19
CA GLU A 81 -15.77 -20.94 -56.28
C GLU A 81 -15.80 -21.43 -54.82
N SER A 82 -16.06 -22.73 -54.60
CA SER A 82 -16.05 -23.36 -53.27
C SER A 82 -14.64 -23.54 -52.72
N THR A 83 -13.66 -23.82 -53.58
CA THR A 83 -12.25 -23.93 -53.18
C THR A 83 -11.64 -22.55 -52.88
N GLU A 84 -12.02 -21.53 -53.64
CA GLU A 84 -11.59 -20.15 -53.42
C GLU A 84 -12.13 -19.58 -52.10
N ALA A 85 -13.39 -19.87 -51.78
CA ALA A 85 -14.00 -19.51 -50.50
C ALA A 85 -13.27 -20.13 -49.29
N LEU A 86 -12.82 -21.39 -49.42
CA LEU A 86 -12.02 -22.07 -48.39
C LEU A 86 -10.64 -21.43 -48.23
N VAL A 87 -9.96 -21.13 -49.33
CA VAL A 87 -8.65 -20.45 -49.31
C VAL A 87 -8.77 -19.06 -48.68
N HIS A 88 -9.81 -18.29 -49.02
CA HIS A 88 -10.06 -16.98 -48.42
C HIS A 88 -10.27 -17.09 -46.90
N ARG A 89 -11.09 -18.05 -46.44
CA ARG A 89 -11.31 -18.28 -45.00
C ARG A 89 -10.04 -18.74 -44.28
N LEU A 90 -9.20 -19.55 -44.93
CA LEU A 90 -7.91 -19.98 -44.37
C LEU A 90 -6.96 -18.79 -44.20
N ASN A 91 -6.89 -17.90 -45.19
CA ASN A 91 -6.09 -16.67 -45.14
C ASN A 91 -6.59 -15.69 -44.06
N GLU A 92 -7.91 -15.58 -43.88
CA GLU A 92 -8.51 -14.79 -42.81
C GLU A 92 -8.13 -15.34 -41.43
N LEU A 93 -8.20 -16.66 -41.25
CA LEU A 93 -7.81 -17.32 -40.00
C LEU A 93 -6.31 -17.19 -39.71
N ASP A 94 -5.45 -17.32 -40.72
CA ASP A 94 -3.99 -17.09 -40.58
C ASP A 94 -3.69 -15.63 -40.17
N SER A 95 -4.41 -14.68 -40.75
CA SER A 95 -4.27 -13.25 -40.39
C SER A 95 -4.71 -12.99 -38.94
N LYS A 96 -5.82 -13.60 -38.51
CA LYS A 96 -6.27 -13.52 -37.11
C LYS A 96 -5.29 -14.19 -36.15
N LEU A 97 -4.73 -15.33 -36.52
CA LEU A 97 -3.73 -16.04 -35.71
C LEU A 97 -2.48 -15.18 -35.50
N LYS A 98 -1.97 -14.56 -36.56
CA LYS A 98 -0.83 -13.61 -36.48
C LYS A 98 -1.13 -12.41 -35.59
N ALA A 99 -2.36 -11.87 -35.65
CA ALA A 99 -2.77 -10.78 -34.78
C ALA A 99 -2.78 -11.19 -33.30
N PHE A 100 -3.31 -12.39 -32.99
CA PHE A 100 -3.29 -12.92 -31.63
C PHE A 100 -1.88 -13.21 -31.11
N ASP A 101 -0.97 -13.70 -31.95
CA ASP A 101 0.42 -13.90 -31.54
C ASP A 101 1.13 -12.58 -31.22
N LEU A 102 0.87 -11.51 -31.99
CA LEU A 102 1.36 -10.18 -31.69
C LEU A 102 0.80 -9.63 -30.37
N GLU A 103 -0.51 -9.77 -30.15
CA GLU A 103 -1.16 -9.34 -28.92
C GLU A 103 -0.59 -10.09 -27.70
N ARG A 104 -0.41 -11.41 -27.82
CA ARG A 104 0.21 -12.23 -26.78
C ARG A 104 1.62 -11.75 -26.45
N GLY A 105 2.45 -11.49 -27.47
CA GLY A 105 3.80 -10.96 -27.28
C GLY A 105 3.82 -9.60 -26.57
N ASN A 106 2.90 -8.70 -26.93
CA ASN A 106 2.76 -7.40 -26.26
C ASN A 106 2.36 -7.55 -24.79
N LEU A 107 1.39 -8.43 -24.49
CA LEU A 107 0.94 -8.69 -23.13
C LEU A 107 2.05 -9.32 -22.27
N GLU A 108 2.85 -10.23 -22.83
CA GLU A 108 4.00 -10.83 -22.13
C GLU A 108 5.07 -9.77 -21.79
N GLN A 109 5.34 -8.84 -22.70
CA GLN A 109 6.24 -7.71 -22.45
C GLN A 109 5.69 -6.79 -21.36
N GLU A 110 4.40 -6.46 -21.42
CA GLU A 110 3.76 -5.60 -20.42
C GLU A 110 3.79 -6.23 -19.03
N LEU A 111 3.50 -7.54 -18.93
CA LEU A 111 3.62 -8.28 -17.67
C LEU A 111 5.05 -8.25 -17.13
N THR A 112 6.05 -8.43 -17.99
CA THR A 112 7.46 -8.39 -17.60
C THR A 112 7.86 -7.00 -17.06
N ILE A 113 7.36 -5.93 -17.67
CA ILE A 113 7.57 -4.55 -17.20
C ILE A 113 6.89 -4.35 -15.85
N ARG A 114 5.61 -4.70 -15.71
CA ARG A 114 4.89 -4.58 -14.44
C ARG A 114 5.55 -5.37 -13.31
N ASP A 115 6.01 -6.60 -13.57
CA ASP A 115 6.71 -7.43 -12.58
C ASP A 115 8.04 -6.82 -12.13
N ARG A 116 8.74 -6.11 -13.02
CA ARG A 116 9.94 -5.35 -12.67
C ARG A 116 9.57 -4.17 -11.78
N ASP A 117 8.53 -3.41 -12.14
CA ASP A 117 8.08 -2.24 -11.39
C ASP A 117 7.59 -2.62 -9.99
N PHE A 118 6.83 -3.72 -9.86
CA PHE A 118 6.41 -4.24 -8.56
C PHE A 118 7.59 -4.63 -7.68
N ARG A 119 8.64 -5.25 -8.24
CA ARG A 119 9.86 -5.57 -7.49
C ARG A 119 10.57 -4.30 -7.01
N ASN A 120 10.69 -3.28 -7.86
CA ASN A 120 11.29 -2.00 -7.53
C ASN A 120 10.50 -1.28 -6.43
N LEU A 121 9.17 -1.23 -6.54
CA LEU A 121 8.30 -0.64 -5.53
C LEU A 121 8.43 -1.35 -4.19
N ARG A 122 8.40 -2.69 -4.15
CA ARG A 122 8.61 -3.45 -2.90
C ARG A 122 9.96 -3.12 -2.25
N SER A 123 11.03 -3.04 -3.05
CA SER A 123 12.35 -2.67 -2.53
C SER A 123 12.36 -1.24 -1.97
N LEU A 124 11.74 -0.28 -2.65
CA LEU A 124 11.68 1.11 -2.20
C LEU A 124 10.86 1.25 -0.92
N THR A 125 9.69 0.60 -0.85
CA THR A 125 8.85 0.59 0.35
C THR A 125 9.59 -0.04 1.53
N GLY A 126 10.28 -1.16 1.33
CA GLY A 126 11.07 -1.79 2.40
C GLY A 126 12.21 -0.92 2.91
N LYS A 127 12.90 -0.19 2.01
CA LYS A 127 13.95 0.77 2.40
C LYS A 127 13.38 1.93 3.21
N ARG A 128 12.30 2.56 2.74
CA ARG A 128 11.66 3.68 3.45
C ARG A 128 11.12 3.27 4.81
N GLU A 129 10.56 2.06 4.94
CA GLU A 129 10.08 1.55 6.22
C GLU A 129 11.24 1.39 7.22
N LYS A 130 12.36 0.83 6.76
CA LYS A 130 13.56 0.70 7.59
C LYS A 130 14.11 2.06 8.02
N GLU A 131 14.23 3.01 7.09
CA GLU A 131 14.67 4.38 7.39
C GLU A 131 13.73 5.06 8.40
N ASN A 132 12.40 4.88 8.27
CA ASN A 132 11.42 5.43 9.21
C ASN A 132 11.60 4.85 10.62
N ILE A 133 11.78 3.53 10.74
CA ILE A 133 12.07 2.87 12.02
C ILE A 133 13.37 3.41 12.63
N GLU A 134 14.44 3.55 11.84
CA GLU A 134 15.72 4.11 12.30
C GLU A 134 15.56 5.56 12.79
N VAL A 135 14.83 6.40 12.05
CA VAL A 135 14.54 7.79 12.46
C VAL A 135 13.72 7.84 13.75
N GLN A 136 12.68 7.01 13.88
CA GLN A 136 11.87 6.96 15.11
C GLN A 136 12.70 6.51 16.32
N GLN A 137 13.59 5.53 16.14
CA GLN A 137 14.49 5.09 17.20
C GLN A 137 15.49 6.18 17.62
N MET A 138 16.08 6.88 16.66
CA MET A 138 16.98 8.00 16.94
C MET A 138 16.26 9.13 17.68
N LEU A 139 15.05 9.48 17.24
CA LEU A 139 14.24 10.51 17.87
C LEU A 139 13.82 10.11 19.29
N GLY A 140 13.42 8.84 19.49
CA GLY A 140 13.08 8.29 20.79
C GLY A 140 14.25 8.35 21.78
N LYS A 141 15.46 7.96 21.36
CA LYS A 141 16.68 8.10 22.17
C LYS A 141 16.97 9.56 22.51
N SER A 142 16.93 10.45 21.52
CA SER A 142 17.17 11.88 21.74
C SER A 142 16.18 12.51 22.73
N PHE A 143 14.90 12.13 22.67
CA PHE A 143 13.92 12.59 23.66
C PHE A 143 14.17 11.99 25.05
N GLN A 144 14.54 10.71 25.13
CA GLN A 144 14.87 10.08 26.40
C GLN A 144 16.08 10.76 27.07
N ASP A 145 17.14 11.03 26.31
CA ASP A 145 18.32 11.74 26.82
C ASP A 145 17.95 13.14 27.33
N LYS A 146 17.14 13.88 26.57
CA LYS A 146 16.69 15.22 26.97
C LYS A 146 15.79 15.21 28.21
N ILE A 147 14.96 14.18 28.38
CA ILE A 147 14.16 13.99 29.59
C ILE A 147 15.08 13.69 30.78
N MET A 148 16.08 12.83 30.62
CA MET A 148 17.04 12.53 31.68
C MET A 148 17.84 13.77 32.10
N ASP A 149 18.31 14.56 31.14
CA ASP A 149 19.01 15.82 31.44
C ASP A 149 18.13 16.79 32.22
N LYS A 150 16.86 16.93 31.82
CA LYS A 150 15.89 17.78 32.53
C LYS A 150 15.53 17.25 33.91
N GLN A 151 15.44 15.94 34.07
CA GLN A 151 15.22 15.32 35.38
C GLN A 151 16.40 15.61 36.31
N LYS A 152 17.63 15.47 35.82
CA LYS A 152 18.83 15.80 36.60
C LYS A 152 18.86 17.27 37.00
N GLU A 153 18.50 18.19 36.11
CA GLU A 153 18.38 19.62 36.42
C GLU A 153 17.31 19.88 37.49
N ILE A 154 16.19 19.15 37.46
CA ILE A 154 15.15 19.24 38.50
C ILE A 154 15.71 18.74 39.84
N ASP A 155 16.35 17.57 39.85
CA ASP A 155 16.90 16.98 41.06
C ASP A 155 17.94 17.92 41.72
N GLU A 156 18.85 18.49 40.93
CA GLU A 156 19.82 19.48 41.39
C GLU A 156 19.14 20.72 42.00
N LYS A 157 18.07 21.23 41.36
CA LYS A 157 17.32 22.37 41.90
C LYS A 157 16.56 22.01 43.17
N THR A 158 16.00 20.81 43.25
CA THR A 158 15.32 20.31 44.46
C THR A 158 16.29 20.25 45.64
N ASP A 159 17.50 19.75 45.43
CA ASP A 159 18.54 19.73 46.46
C ASP A 159 18.91 21.14 46.94
N THR A 160 19.05 22.11 46.01
CA THR A 160 19.32 23.50 46.39
C THR A 160 18.19 24.15 47.19
N ILE A 161 16.93 23.81 46.89
CA ILE A 161 15.77 24.32 47.63
C ILE A 161 15.81 23.77 49.07
N ILE A 162 16.06 22.48 49.23
CA ILE A 162 16.16 21.84 50.56
C ILE A 162 17.26 22.51 51.40
N GLU A 163 18.43 22.76 50.80
CA GLU A 163 19.53 23.43 51.48
C GLU A 163 19.16 24.86 51.91
N LEU A 164 18.53 25.64 51.03
CA LEU A 164 18.06 26.99 51.36
C LEU A 164 16.97 26.98 52.44
N GLU A 165 16.06 26.02 52.42
CA GLU A 165 15.03 25.84 53.46
C GLU A 165 15.66 25.54 54.84
N ASN A 166 16.68 24.69 54.87
CA ASN A 166 17.43 24.40 56.10
C ASN A 166 18.14 25.66 56.63
N GLN A 167 18.80 26.44 55.75
CA GLN A 167 19.45 27.69 56.12
C GLN A 167 18.44 28.73 56.65
N ILE A 168 17.27 28.83 56.02
CA ILE A 168 16.17 29.68 56.49
C ILE A 168 15.70 29.25 57.88
N GLN A 169 15.53 27.95 58.13
CA GLN A 169 15.17 27.45 59.46
C GLN A 169 16.24 27.79 60.50
N GLU A 170 17.51 27.62 60.17
CA GLU A 170 18.63 27.95 61.06
C GLU A 170 18.64 29.45 61.40
N LEU A 171 18.52 30.33 60.40
CA LEU A 171 18.44 31.79 60.61
C LEU A 171 17.22 32.18 61.46
N LYS A 172 16.06 31.57 61.19
CA LYS A 172 14.83 31.80 61.96
C LYS A 172 14.98 31.37 63.43
N SER A 173 15.68 30.27 63.68
CA SER A 173 15.98 29.80 65.04
C SER A 173 16.92 30.77 65.78
N LYS A 174 18.00 31.24 65.11
CA LYS A 174 18.94 32.24 65.65
C LYS A 174 18.26 33.56 65.99
N LEU A 175 17.40 34.05 65.09
CA LEU A 175 16.60 35.26 65.32
C LEU A 175 15.68 35.11 66.54
N SER A 176 15.05 33.93 66.67
CA SER A 176 14.14 33.64 67.79
C SER A 176 14.89 33.52 69.13
N SER A 177 16.12 32.98 69.14
CA SER A 177 16.97 32.93 70.33
C SER A 177 17.58 34.28 70.71
N SER A 178 17.78 35.20 69.76
CA SER A 178 18.31 36.54 70.03
C SER A 178 17.25 37.51 70.58
N GLY A 179 15.96 37.20 70.46
CA GLY A 179 14.86 38.04 70.93
C GLY A 179 14.55 37.92 72.43
N THR A 180 15.22 37.03 73.17
CA THR A 180 14.95 36.77 74.59
C THR A 180 15.95 37.39 75.57
N ASP A 181 17.06 37.96 75.09
CA ASP A 181 18.08 38.55 75.96
C ASP A 181 18.06 40.08 75.92
N THR A 182 17.46 40.65 76.97
CA THR A 182 17.76 41.96 77.57
C THR A 182 17.77 43.21 76.68
N VAL A 183 16.73 44.02 76.82
CA VAL A 183 16.76 45.47 76.55
C VAL A 183 17.76 46.12 77.51
N THR A 184 18.97 46.37 77.04
CA THR A 184 19.83 47.44 77.56
C THR A 184 20.70 47.92 76.40
N THR A 185 20.38 49.09 75.86
CA THR A 185 21.19 49.77 74.84
C THR A 185 22.59 50.04 75.37
N PRO A 186 23.61 49.82 74.54
CA PRO A 186 24.55 50.90 74.28
C PRO A 186 24.65 51.18 72.77
N LEU A 187 24.74 52.47 72.49
CA LEU A 187 25.11 53.08 71.23
C LEU A 187 26.35 52.40 70.63
N ILE A 188 26.18 51.48 69.67
CA ILE A 188 27.25 50.82 68.93
C ILE A 188 26.89 50.81 67.43
N ASP A 189 27.61 51.64 66.68
CA ASP A 189 27.94 51.58 65.26
C ASP A 189 26.87 51.08 64.26
N THR A 190 25.96 51.97 63.84
CA THR A 190 24.96 51.71 62.78
C THR A 190 25.53 51.66 61.35
N GLN A 191 26.86 51.75 61.17
CA GLN A 191 27.49 51.70 59.84
C GLN A 191 27.69 50.27 59.30
N SER A 192 27.91 49.27 60.17
CA SER A 192 28.14 47.88 59.74
C SER A 192 26.83 47.19 59.30
N ASP A 193 25.78 47.31 60.11
CA ASP A 193 24.47 46.68 59.85
C ASP A 193 23.74 47.31 58.65
N SER A 194 24.03 48.59 58.35
CA SER A 194 23.51 49.28 57.16
C SER A 194 24.06 48.69 55.86
N GLY A 195 25.32 48.23 55.86
CA GLY A 195 25.97 47.59 54.71
C GLY A 195 25.40 46.20 54.42
N GLU A 196 25.18 45.40 55.46
CA GLU A 196 24.54 44.08 55.32
C GLU A 196 23.07 44.19 54.90
N LEU A 197 22.32 45.15 55.44
CA LEU A 197 20.96 45.44 54.97
C LEU A 197 20.91 45.86 53.50
N LEU A 198 21.85 46.70 53.05
CA LEU A 198 21.96 47.08 51.63
C LEU A 198 22.28 45.88 50.73
N HIS A 199 23.19 45.00 51.17
CA HIS A 199 23.55 43.79 50.43
C HIS A 199 22.37 42.81 50.36
N LEU A 200 21.67 42.61 51.47
CA LEU A 200 20.49 41.73 51.53
C LEU A 200 19.36 42.27 50.66
N ASN A 201 19.14 43.59 50.67
CA ASN A 201 18.11 44.23 49.86
C ASN A 201 18.43 44.12 48.36
N LYS A 202 19.71 44.31 47.98
CA LYS A 202 20.17 44.08 46.61
C LYS A 202 19.98 42.62 46.18
N HIS A 203 20.31 41.67 47.06
CA HIS A 203 20.12 40.24 46.77
C HIS A 203 18.64 39.87 46.61
N ILE A 204 17.75 40.46 47.42
CA ILE A 204 16.29 40.33 47.25
C ILE A 204 15.84 40.89 45.91
N GLU A 205 16.40 42.03 45.48
CA GLU A 205 16.11 42.65 44.18
C GLU A 205 16.57 41.77 43.01
N ASP A 206 17.77 41.20 43.10
CA ASP A 206 18.32 40.27 42.12
C ASP A 206 17.45 39.00 42.02
N LEU A 207 17.06 38.42 43.16
CA LEU A 207 16.15 37.26 43.22
C LEU A 207 14.77 37.57 42.63
N LYS A 208 14.25 38.77 42.88
CA LYS A 208 12.98 39.21 42.30
C LYS A 208 13.07 39.31 40.78
N HIS A 209 14.16 39.88 40.27
CA HIS A 209 14.42 39.91 38.83
C HIS A 209 14.54 38.51 38.22
N GLU A 210 15.19 37.57 38.90
CA GLU A 210 15.31 36.20 38.44
C GLU A 210 13.95 35.48 38.42
N VAL A 211 13.11 35.69 39.44
CA VAL A 211 11.73 35.17 39.48
C VAL A 211 10.89 35.73 38.33
N ASP A 212 11.01 37.03 38.04
CA ASP A 212 10.30 37.66 36.94
C ASP A 212 10.72 37.08 35.58
N GLU A 213 12.03 36.90 35.37
CA GLU A 213 12.55 36.33 34.11
C GLU A 213 12.18 34.85 33.95
N ARG A 214 12.26 34.06 35.04
CA ARG A 214 11.79 32.66 35.02
C ARG A 214 10.29 32.59 34.75
N THR A 215 9.49 33.49 35.32
CA THR A 215 8.05 33.57 35.06
C THR A 215 7.75 33.88 33.60
N ARG A 216 8.53 34.78 32.99
CA ARG A 216 8.45 35.09 31.56
C ARG A 216 8.80 33.88 30.69
N LEU A 217 9.91 33.19 30.97
CA LEU A 217 10.30 31.99 30.24
C LEU A 217 9.25 30.87 30.36
N LEU A 218 8.66 30.70 31.54
CA LEU A 218 7.61 29.71 31.78
C LEU A 218 6.35 30.00 30.94
N LYS A 219 5.96 31.27 30.82
CA LYS A 219 4.89 31.69 29.90
C LYS A 219 5.22 31.39 28.45
N GLU A 220 6.46 31.65 28.01
CA GLU A 220 6.88 31.36 26.64
C GLU A 220 6.85 29.86 26.33
N VAL A 221 7.41 29.03 27.22
CA VAL A 221 7.41 27.57 27.08
C VAL A 221 5.99 27.02 27.09
N SER A 222 5.12 27.52 27.97
CA SER A 222 3.70 27.15 28.01
C SER A 222 2.98 27.50 26.70
N GLY A 223 3.27 28.67 26.12
CA GLY A 223 2.76 29.06 24.80
C GLY A 223 3.21 28.11 23.69
N LYS A 224 4.50 27.78 23.61
CA LYS A 224 5.06 26.83 22.64
C LYS A 224 4.47 25.43 22.80
N LEU A 225 4.24 24.99 24.04
CA LEU A 225 3.65 23.68 24.32
C LEU A 225 2.18 23.62 23.86
N LYS A 226 1.43 24.72 24.05
CA LYS A 226 0.07 24.85 23.52
C LYS A 226 0.04 24.79 21.98
N GLU A 227 0.93 25.53 21.31
CA GLU A 227 1.03 25.53 19.85
C GLU A 227 1.39 24.13 19.31
N GLN A 228 2.33 23.43 19.94
CA GLN A 228 2.66 22.05 19.58
C GLN A 228 1.49 21.09 19.78
N ASN A 229 0.73 21.25 20.86
CA ASN A 229 -0.46 20.44 21.12
C ASN A 229 -1.56 20.67 20.07
N ASP A 230 -1.76 21.92 19.65
CA ASP A 230 -2.71 22.26 18.58
C ASP A 230 -2.29 21.63 17.23
N ARG A 231 -0.99 21.66 16.89
CA ARG A 231 -0.46 20.99 15.70
C ARG A 231 -0.61 19.46 15.75
N LEU A 232 -0.40 18.84 16.91
CA LEU A 232 -0.61 17.40 17.09
C LEU A 232 -2.07 17.02 16.87
N LYS A 233 -3.00 17.84 17.35
CA LYS A 233 -4.43 17.63 17.12
C LYS A 233 -4.79 17.70 15.63
N GLU A 234 -4.28 18.70 14.92
CA GLU A 234 -4.49 18.85 13.48
C GLU A 234 -3.93 17.64 12.70
N GLN A 235 -2.73 17.18 13.05
CA GLN A 235 -2.14 15.97 12.45
C GLN A 235 -2.98 14.71 12.74
N SER A 236 -3.49 14.56 13.96
CA SER A 236 -4.37 13.46 14.34
C SER A 236 -5.67 13.47 13.52
N ASP A 237 -6.28 14.63 13.34
CA ASP A 237 -7.49 14.79 12.52
C ASP A 237 -7.22 14.45 11.04
N HIS A 238 -6.06 14.85 10.52
CA HIS A 238 -5.63 14.52 9.16
C HIS A 238 -5.42 13.01 8.96
N ILE A 239 -4.79 12.33 9.92
CA ILE A 239 -4.63 10.86 9.91
C ILE A 239 -6.01 10.18 9.90
N GLY A 240 -6.94 10.65 10.73
CA GLY A 240 -8.31 10.13 10.76
C GLY A 240 -9.05 10.31 9.42
N HIS A 241 -8.83 11.41 8.70
CA HIS A 241 -9.37 11.61 7.36
C HIS A 241 -8.78 10.61 6.35
N LEU A 242 -7.45 10.45 6.33
CA LEU A 242 -6.77 9.52 5.43
C LEU A 242 -7.19 8.06 5.65
N GLN A 243 -7.38 7.65 6.91
CA GLN A 243 -7.90 6.31 7.24
C GLN A 243 -9.29 6.07 6.63
N LYS A 244 -10.19 7.05 6.72
CA LYS A 244 -11.52 6.96 6.08
C LYS A 244 -11.44 6.88 4.56
N GLU A 245 -10.50 7.58 3.93
CA GLU A 245 -10.29 7.48 2.48
C GLU A 245 -9.77 6.11 2.06
N ILE A 246 -8.82 5.55 2.82
CA ILE A 246 -8.30 4.19 2.59
C ILE A 246 -9.45 3.19 2.69
N GLU A 247 -10.27 3.28 3.74
CA GLU A 247 -11.39 2.36 3.96
C GLU A 247 -12.42 2.44 2.81
N LYS A 248 -12.74 3.65 2.31
CA LYS A 248 -13.57 3.84 1.12
C LYS A 248 -12.96 3.20 -0.12
N LYS A 249 -11.65 3.33 -0.33
CA LYS A 249 -10.96 2.73 -1.48
C LYS A 249 -10.94 1.20 -1.36
N ASP A 250 -10.74 0.65 -0.17
CA ASP A 250 -10.78 -0.79 0.08
C ASP A 250 -12.18 -1.38 -0.17
N GLN A 251 -13.25 -0.67 0.22
CA GLN A 251 -14.63 -1.04 -0.11
C GLN A 251 -14.84 -1.09 -1.63
N LYS A 252 -14.43 -0.06 -2.36
CA LYS A 252 -14.51 -0.05 -3.84
C LYS A 252 -13.73 -1.20 -4.47
N ILE A 253 -12.53 -1.51 -3.96
CA ILE A 253 -11.74 -2.66 -4.45
C ILE A 253 -12.49 -3.96 -4.22
N LYS A 254 -13.15 -4.14 -3.06
CA LYS A 254 -13.97 -5.32 -2.77
C LYS A 254 -15.16 -5.43 -3.73
N GLU A 255 -15.87 -4.32 -3.98
CA GLU A 255 -16.98 -4.27 -4.95
C GLU A 255 -16.52 -4.67 -6.35
N ILE A 256 -15.45 -4.07 -6.86
CA ILE A 256 -14.89 -4.39 -8.18
C ILE A 256 -14.47 -5.86 -8.25
N LYS A 257 -13.83 -6.39 -7.21
CA LYS A 257 -13.47 -7.83 -7.14
C LYS A 257 -14.70 -8.73 -7.20
N SER A 258 -15.79 -8.37 -6.53
CA SER A 258 -17.03 -9.15 -6.59
C SER A 258 -17.67 -9.14 -7.98
N LEU A 259 -17.62 -8.00 -8.68
CA LEU A 259 -18.12 -7.86 -10.06
C LEU A 259 -17.29 -8.62 -11.10
N LEU A 260 -16.00 -8.83 -10.83
CA LEU A 260 -15.10 -9.61 -11.71
C LEU A 260 -15.18 -11.13 -11.47
N GLN A 261 -15.82 -11.56 -10.38
CA GLN A 261 -15.93 -12.97 -9.99
C GLN A 261 -17.34 -13.57 -10.19
N GLY A 262 -18.33 -12.75 -10.55
CA GLY A 262 -19.67 -13.17 -10.96
C GLY A 262 -19.80 -13.17 -12.47
#